data_AF-A0A5C6FUI3-F1
#
_entry.id   AF-A0A5C6FUI3-F1
#
_cell.length_a   1.000
_cell.length_b   1.000
_cell.length_c   1.000
_cell.angle_alpha   90.00
_cell.angle_beta   90.00
_cell.angle_gamma   90.00
#
_symmetry.space_group_name_H-M   'P 1'
#
loop_
_entity.id
_entity.type
_entity.pdbx_description
1 polymer ?
#
loop_
_entity_poly.entity_id
_entity_poly.type
_entity_poly.pdbx_seq_one_letter_code
_entity_poly.pdbx_strand_id
1 'polypeptide(L)'
;MKRWIPFRTAPVAICRILLVLAAALGVFERPAPAQAAGDVPWSDQIVAAARLNLRTLDAAATGRLIADAASVDAGDIAPTANKIDEFVAELRALGCTDVYLAIHTSDMLRGVATVLIQTDDPDSVRQRIEPLWKSIYGQTELDSNVDSGWLILGPATTVKTWTSATDPGATNGSQRWRELIRGDDEDSQLAIALPNDMRQTLAAMWPQQPLKSLPSKLSPAQWVQIVKSARVALSLPPQNDTVIQIETADADAATTVADELTHLRSSLDWIDDRWSVSTDGPSAIIQTSPDALIEQLAAAVGNLNQRSMRLRTMNNLKQIGLAMHNHHAAFEAFPDAAIRGADGGELLSWRVKLLPFLEQQALYQAIQRDAAWDAEVNRQVTQTVVPNFGTPDHNGQMTNIRIPVIPGSMYADPAASKSFRSITDGTSNTIALAVAPADQAVPWTRPGLWKLDADRLVESFFGDRDTVPVLMFDGAAIVLDRAKVDAETLQGMLTIAGGEVVQW
;
A
#
# COMPACT_ATOMS: atom_id res chain seq x y z
N MET A 1 -16.62 17.66 17.90
CA MET A 1 -16.13 16.29 17.63
C MET A 1 -15.17 16.34 16.43
N LYS A 2 -13.86 16.42 16.69
CA LYS A 2 -12.83 16.43 15.63
C LYS A 2 -12.67 15.00 15.10
N ARG A 3 -13.04 14.77 13.84
CA ARG A 3 -12.86 13.48 13.15
C ARG A 3 -11.36 13.19 13.03
N TRP A 4 -10.96 12.03 13.53
CA TRP A 4 -9.65 11.41 13.37
C TRP A 4 -9.36 11.22 11.87
N ILE A 5 -8.25 11.76 11.36
CA ILE A 5 -7.78 11.59 9.97
C ILE A 5 -6.59 10.62 10.03
N PRO A 6 -6.74 9.32 9.72
CA PRO A 6 -5.59 8.44 9.69
C PRO A 6 -4.85 8.58 8.35
N PHE A 7 -3.54 8.80 8.46
CA PHE A 7 -2.46 8.32 7.59
C PHE A 7 -2.84 7.99 6.12
N ARG A 8 -2.89 9.01 5.26
CA ARG A 8 -3.13 8.87 3.81
C ARG A 8 -1.93 8.36 2.99
N THR A 9 -0.75 8.17 3.59
CA THR A 9 0.51 7.80 2.90
C THR A 9 1.26 6.60 3.49
N ALA A 10 0.94 6.18 4.71
CA ALA A 10 1.63 5.08 5.41
C ALA A 10 1.61 3.70 4.68
N PRO A 11 0.56 3.31 3.93
CA PRO A 11 0.52 1.98 3.32
C PRO A 11 1.64 1.77 2.30
N VAL A 12 1.99 2.80 1.53
CA VAL A 12 3.01 2.71 0.48
C VAL A 12 4.42 2.65 1.07
N ALA A 13 4.68 3.41 2.14
CA ALA A 13 5.97 3.39 2.83
C ALA A 13 6.20 2.05 3.55
N ILE A 14 5.20 1.54 4.27
CA ILE A 14 5.29 0.26 4.99
C ILE A 14 5.41 -0.91 3.98
N CYS A 15 4.68 -0.89 2.87
CA CYS A 15 4.82 -1.92 1.84
C CYS A 15 6.19 -1.87 1.15
N ARG A 16 6.77 -0.68 0.91
CA ARG A 16 8.14 -0.55 0.39
C ARG A 16 9.19 -1.03 1.37
N ILE A 17 9.00 -0.77 2.67
CA ILE A 17 9.85 -1.28 3.74
C ILE A 17 9.79 -2.81 3.76
N LEU A 18 8.59 -3.39 3.76
CA LEU A 18 8.39 -4.83 3.74
C LEU A 18 8.90 -5.47 2.45
N LEU A 19 8.83 -4.78 1.31
CA LEU A 19 9.41 -5.24 0.04
C LEU A 19 10.94 -5.17 0.04
N VAL A 20 11.54 -4.10 0.56
CA VAL A 20 13.00 -3.98 0.70
C VAL A 20 13.53 -5.01 1.69
N LEU A 21 12.81 -5.23 2.80
CA LEU A 21 13.14 -6.24 3.79
C LEU A 21 12.87 -7.66 3.26
N ALA A 22 11.76 -7.93 2.56
CA ALA A 22 11.48 -9.24 1.95
C ALA A 22 12.44 -9.58 0.80
N ALA A 23 12.80 -8.59 -0.03
CA ALA A 23 13.82 -8.75 -1.08
C ALA A 23 15.22 -9.04 -0.51
N ALA A 24 15.44 -8.69 0.76
CA ALA A 24 16.67 -8.94 1.49
C ALA A 24 16.79 -10.37 2.05
N LEU A 25 15.68 -11.11 2.20
CA LEU A 25 15.62 -12.32 3.03
C LEU A 25 15.71 -13.65 2.25
N GLY A 26 16.62 -13.81 1.26
CA GLY A 26 16.69 -15.05 0.47
C GLY A 26 18.06 -15.52 -0.09
N VAL A 27 18.38 -16.81 0.16
CA VAL A 27 19.14 -17.85 -0.63
C VAL A 27 20.72 -17.88 -0.67
N PHE A 28 21.33 -19.08 -0.94
CA PHE A 28 22.70 -19.71 -0.78
C PHE A 28 23.73 -19.52 -1.92
N GLU A 29 25.01 -19.95 -1.87
CA GLU A 29 25.79 -20.98 -1.10
C GLU A 29 27.24 -20.50 -0.71
N ARG A 30 27.90 -21.23 0.22
CA ARG A 30 29.07 -20.91 1.08
C ARG A 30 30.36 -20.32 0.47
N PRO A 31 31.11 -19.53 1.29
CA PRO A 31 32.47 -19.94 1.70
C PRO A 31 32.80 -19.71 3.19
N ALA A 32 33.99 -20.19 3.60
CA ALA A 32 34.52 -20.38 4.97
C ALA A 32 34.49 -19.16 5.91
N PRO A 33 34.46 -19.37 7.26
CA PRO A 33 34.39 -18.29 8.21
C PRO A 33 35.74 -17.57 8.34
N ALA A 34 35.74 -16.25 8.17
CA ALA A 34 36.89 -15.43 8.52
C ALA A 34 36.48 -14.08 9.15
N GLN A 35 37.06 -13.90 10.34
CA GLN A 35 37.33 -12.74 11.19
C GLN A 35 36.18 -11.79 11.55
N ALA A 36 36.04 -11.59 12.87
CA ALA A 36 35.07 -10.72 13.51
C ALA A 36 35.13 -9.30 12.95
N ALA A 37 34.02 -8.89 12.31
CA ALA A 37 33.74 -7.50 11.95
C ALA A 37 33.78 -6.62 13.20
N GLY A 38 34.17 -5.35 13.04
CA GLY A 38 34.07 -4.38 14.13
C GLY A 38 32.62 -4.18 14.55
N ASP A 39 32.39 -3.65 15.76
CA ASP A 39 31.03 -3.37 16.26
C ASP A 39 30.27 -2.45 15.30
N VAL A 40 29.10 -2.90 14.82
CA VAL A 40 28.23 -2.09 13.94
C VAL A 40 27.80 -0.81 14.70
N PRO A 41 27.90 0.39 14.11
CA PRO A 41 27.63 1.65 14.80
C PRO A 41 26.12 1.94 14.90
N TRP A 42 25.37 1.06 15.58
CA TRP A 42 23.93 1.18 15.75
C TRP A 42 23.52 2.49 16.42
N SER A 43 22.49 3.14 15.89
CA SER A 43 21.78 4.26 16.52
C SER A 43 20.64 3.78 17.42
N ASP A 44 20.31 4.57 18.44
CA ASP A 44 19.19 4.38 19.36
C ASP A 44 17.81 4.64 18.72
N GLN A 45 17.74 5.44 17.65
CA GLN A 45 16.49 5.82 16.97
C GLN A 45 15.99 4.78 15.95
N ILE A 46 16.68 3.64 15.86
CA ILE A 46 16.36 2.55 14.94
C ILE A 46 15.14 1.77 15.46
N VAL A 47 14.17 1.54 14.57
CA VAL A 47 12.95 0.76 14.83
C VAL A 47 12.94 -0.60 14.14
N ALA A 48 13.70 -0.74 13.06
CA ALA A 48 13.91 -1.99 12.35
C ALA A 48 15.34 -2.04 11.80
N ALA A 49 15.96 -3.21 11.84
CA ALA A 49 17.26 -3.44 11.24
C ALA A 49 17.31 -4.80 10.55
N ALA A 50 18.09 -4.91 9.48
CA ALA A 50 18.38 -6.18 8.83
C ALA A 50 19.88 -6.31 8.59
N ARG A 51 20.36 -7.55 8.56
CA ARG A 51 21.70 -7.93 8.12
C ARG A 51 21.55 -8.89 6.95
N LEU A 52 22.21 -8.57 5.85
CA LEU A 52 22.29 -9.39 4.66
C LEU A 52 23.70 -9.97 4.60
N ASN A 53 23.79 -11.29 4.71
CA ASN A 53 25.05 -11.99 4.51
C ASN A 53 25.33 -12.06 3.01
N LEU A 54 26.18 -11.14 2.51
CA LEU A 54 26.54 -11.11 1.10
C LEU A 54 27.38 -12.32 0.71
N ARG A 55 27.99 -13.07 1.63
CA ARG A 55 28.78 -14.26 1.25
C ARG A 55 27.90 -15.35 0.65
N THR A 56 26.65 -15.44 1.11
CA THR A 56 25.73 -16.51 0.74
C THR A 56 24.63 -16.07 -0.21
N LEU A 57 24.33 -14.78 -0.35
CA LEU A 57 23.20 -14.23 -1.13
C LEU A 57 23.20 -14.54 -2.66
N ASP A 58 22.32 -15.40 -3.17
CA ASP A 58 22.00 -15.50 -4.63
C ASP A 58 20.73 -14.72 -4.96
N ALA A 59 20.91 -13.48 -5.41
CA ALA A 59 19.80 -12.58 -5.68
C ALA A 59 18.94 -13.01 -6.90
N ALA A 60 19.49 -13.77 -7.86
CA ALA A 60 18.78 -14.20 -9.07
C ALA A 60 17.71 -15.25 -8.73
N ALA A 61 18.07 -16.16 -7.83
CA ALA A 61 17.15 -17.16 -7.30
C ALA A 61 16.07 -16.53 -6.42
N THR A 62 16.43 -15.53 -5.60
CA THR A 62 15.51 -14.79 -4.74
C THR A 62 14.45 -14.03 -5.53
N GLY A 63 14.84 -13.41 -6.65
CA GLY A 63 13.90 -12.76 -7.56
C GLY A 63 12.84 -13.71 -8.13
N ARG A 64 13.21 -14.95 -8.45
CA ARG A 64 12.28 -15.98 -8.96
C ARG A 64 11.28 -16.42 -7.90
N LEU A 65 11.74 -16.70 -6.69
CA LEU A 65 10.88 -17.14 -5.59
C LEU A 65 9.86 -16.06 -5.20
N ILE A 66 10.27 -14.79 -5.15
CA ILE A 66 9.34 -13.67 -4.93
C ILE A 66 8.33 -13.55 -6.08
N ALA A 67 8.74 -13.77 -7.32
CA ALA A 67 7.83 -13.72 -8.47
C ALA A 67 6.77 -14.83 -8.42
N ASP A 68 7.20 -16.06 -8.14
CA ASP A 68 6.32 -17.22 -8.00
C ASP A 68 5.31 -16.99 -6.85
N ALA A 69 5.80 -16.54 -5.69
CA ALA A 69 4.98 -16.25 -4.50
C ALA A 69 3.99 -15.09 -4.70
N ALA A 70 4.37 -14.06 -5.46
CA ALA A 70 3.52 -12.92 -5.73
C ALA A 70 2.48 -13.20 -6.84
N SER A 71 2.54 -14.37 -7.51
CA SER A 71 1.77 -14.66 -8.73
C SER A 71 1.91 -13.54 -9.77
N VAL A 72 3.09 -12.92 -9.81
CA VAL A 72 3.44 -11.87 -10.76
C VAL A 72 4.27 -12.51 -11.86
N ASP A 73 4.01 -12.14 -13.12
CA ASP A 73 4.77 -12.66 -14.25
C ASP A 73 6.27 -12.41 -14.01
N ALA A 74 7.10 -13.44 -14.13
CA ALA A 74 8.53 -13.35 -13.82
C ALA A 74 9.23 -12.22 -14.61
N GLY A 75 8.70 -11.87 -15.79
CA GLY A 75 9.15 -10.75 -16.62
C GLY A 75 8.95 -9.36 -16.00
N ASP A 76 7.98 -9.17 -15.10
CA ASP A 76 7.70 -7.88 -14.44
C ASP A 76 8.63 -7.63 -13.24
N ILE A 77 9.11 -8.69 -12.60
CA ILE A 77 10.03 -8.62 -11.44
C ILE A 77 11.49 -8.78 -11.87
N ALA A 78 11.77 -9.46 -12.98
CA ALA A 78 13.12 -9.67 -13.51
C ALA A 78 13.98 -8.38 -13.59
N PRO A 79 13.47 -7.20 -14.02
CA PRO A 79 14.27 -5.98 -14.05
C PRO A 79 14.70 -5.49 -12.67
N THR A 80 13.92 -5.79 -11.62
CA THR A 80 14.24 -5.43 -10.24
C THR A 80 15.18 -6.45 -9.61
N ALA A 81 14.93 -7.75 -9.84
CA ALA A 81 15.81 -8.82 -9.41
C ALA A 81 17.23 -8.65 -9.99
N ASN A 82 17.35 -8.45 -11.30
CA ASN A 82 18.65 -8.24 -11.96
C ASN A 82 19.43 -7.05 -11.38
N LYS A 83 18.74 -5.97 -10.96
CA LYS A 83 19.39 -4.83 -10.30
C LYS A 83 19.91 -5.16 -8.91
N ILE A 84 19.21 -6.03 -8.18
CA ILE A 84 19.68 -6.52 -6.87
C ILE A 84 20.87 -7.46 -7.07
N ASP A 85 20.86 -8.31 -8.10
CA ASP A 85 22.00 -9.18 -8.45
C ASP A 85 23.26 -8.38 -8.77
N GLU A 86 23.13 -7.40 -9.67
CA GLU A 86 24.21 -6.49 -10.04
C GLU A 86 24.77 -5.79 -8.79
N PHE A 87 23.89 -5.30 -7.93
CA PHE A 87 24.26 -4.64 -6.68
C PHE A 87 25.05 -5.56 -5.73
N VAL A 88 24.56 -6.78 -5.49
CA VAL A 88 25.22 -7.75 -4.62
C VAL A 88 26.58 -8.14 -5.20
N ALA A 89 26.67 -8.33 -6.52
CA ALA A 89 27.92 -8.63 -7.20
C ALA A 89 28.94 -7.49 -7.08
N GLU A 90 28.51 -6.23 -7.22
CA GLU A 90 29.37 -5.06 -7.04
C GLU A 90 29.91 -4.94 -5.61
N LEU A 91 29.06 -5.13 -4.60
CA LEU A 91 29.51 -5.08 -3.20
C LEU A 91 30.49 -6.19 -2.86
N ARG A 92 30.26 -7.41 -3.37
CA ARG A 92 31.22 -8.52 -3.25
C ARG A 92 32.56 -8.19 -3.91
N ALA A 93 32.55 -7.56 -5.08
CA ALA A 93 33.76 -7.16 -5.78
C ALA A 93 34.58 -6.10 -5.00
N LEU A 94 33.91 -5.30 -4.16
CA LEU A 94 34.52 -4.35 -3.24
C LEU A 94 34.95 -4.96 -1.90
N GLY A 95 34.81 -6.29 -1.74
CA GLY A 95 35.22 -7.01 -0.54
C GLY A 95 34.21 -6.96 0.61
N CYS A 96 33.01 -6.42 0.39
CA CYS A 96 31.98 -6.36 1.42
C CYS A 96 31.39 -7.75 1.68
N THR A 97 31.30 -8.15 2.94
CA THR A 97 30.75 -9.45 3.35
C THR A 97 29.34 -9.34 3.90
N ASP A 98 28.99 -8.18 4.46
CA ASP A 98 27.73 -7.92 5.13
C ASP A 98 27.22 -6.54 4.74
N VAL A 99 25.90 -6.45 4.56
CA VAL A 99 25.20 -5.17 4.43
C VAL A 99 24.17 -5.09 5.53
N TYR A 100 24.19 -3.99 6.27
CA TYR A 100 23.20 -3.73 7.29
C TYR A 100 22.24 -2.66 6.78
N LEU A 101 20.96 -2.88 7.01
CA LEU A 101 19.90 -1.93 6.74
C LEU A 101 19.32 -1.50 8.08
N ALA A 102 19.08 -0.21 8.25
CA ALA A 102 18.49 0.36 9.46
C ALA A 102 17.40 1.36 9.09
N ILE A 103 16.24 1.25 9.76
CA ILE A 103 15.14 2.20 9.60
C ILE A 103 15.08 3.04 10.86
N HIS A 104 15.32 4.33 10.68
CA HIS A 104 15.13 5.32 11.73
C HIS A 104 13.66 5.70 11.88
N THR A 105 13.28 6.04 13.10
CA THR A 105 11.94 6.56 13.44
C THR A 105 11.55 7.75 12.54
N SER A 106 12.49 8.64 12.23
CA SER A 106 12.29 9.81 11.35
C SER A 106 11.96 9.44 9.90
N ASP A 107 12.45 8.30 9.41
CA ASP A 107 12.27 7.87 8.02
C ASP A 107 11.23 6.77 7.84
N MET A 108 10.66 6.25 8.94
CA MET A 108 9.66 5.19 8.93
C MET A 108 8.47 5.53 8.00
N LEU A 109 8.01 6.79 8.00
CA LEU A 109 6.91 7.23 7.15
C LEU A 109 7.31 7.45 5.68
N ARG A 110 8.60 7.63 5.40
CA ARG A 110 9.14 7.77 4.04
C ARG A 110 9.46 6.42 3.41
N GLY A 111 9.69 5.41 4.24
CA GLY A 111 10.03 4.06 3.80
C GLY A 111 11.42 3.98 3.18
N VAL A 112 12.35 4.78 3.71
CA VAL A 112 13.74 4.83 3.24
C VAL A 112 14.64 4.27 4.33
N ALA A 113 15.46 3.29 3.97
CA ALA A 113 16.41 2.66 4.88
C ALA A 113 17.76 3.38 4.80
N THR A 114 18.47 3.41 5.92
CA THR A 114 19.90 3.72 5.97
C THR A 114 20.68 2.42 5.77
N VAL A 115 21.69 2.46 4.91
CA VAL A 115 22.57 1.33 4.58
C VAL A 115 23.89 1.52 5.32
N LEU A 116 24.37 0.50 6.00
CA LEU A 116 25.68 0.50 6.66
C LEU A 116 26.52 -0.61 6.05
N ILE A 117 27.73 -0.26 5.63
CA ILE A 117 28.66 -1.15 4.96
C ILE A 117 30.03 -0.96 5.58
N GLN A 118 30.63 -2.03 6.05
CA GLN A 118 32.03 -2.01 6.46
C GLN A 118 32.91 -1.97 5.21
N THR A 119 33.78 -0.98 5.10
CA THR A 119 34.64 -0.81 3.93
C THR A 119 35.87 0.04 4.24
N ASP A 120 36.98 -0.32 3.62
CA ASP A 120 38.21 0.46 3.63
C ASP A 120 38.23 1.54 2.54
N ASP A 121 37.27 1.51 1.59
CA ASP A 121 37.15 2.44 0.46
C ASP A 121 35.72 2.99 0.34
N PRO A 122 35.33 3.91 1.25
CA PRO A 122 33.97 4.44 1.32
C PRO A 122 33.55 5.22 0.07
N ASP A 123 34.50 5.88 -0.60
CA ASP A 123 34.20 6.69 -1.78
C ASP A 123 33.83 5.82 -2.98
N SER A 124 34.57 4.72 -3.21
CA SER A 124 34.25 3.76 -4.28
C SER A 124 32.90 3.08 -4.03
N VAL A 125 32.62 2.67 -2.79
CA VAL A 125 31.32 2.09 -2.43
C VAL A 125 30.20 3.11 -2.66
N ARG A 126 30.34 4.36 -2.17
CA ARG A 126 29.32 5.41 -2.36
C ARG A 126 29.01 5.66 -3.84
N GLN A 127 30.04 5.79 -4.68
CA GLN A 127 29.86 6.08 -6.11
C GLN A 127 29.08 4.98 -6.83
N ARG A 128 29.23 3.73 -6.40
CA ARG A 128 28.51 2.56 -6.95
C ARG A 128 27.06 2.49 -6.47
N ILE A 129 26.80 2.89 -5.23
CA ILE A 129 25.45 2.79 -4.62
C ILE A 129 24.53 3.93 -5.06
N GLU A 130 25.08 5.13 -5.33
CA GLU A 130 24.26 6.31 -5.63
C GLU A 130 23.29 6.15 -6.83
N PRO A 131 23.70 5.57 -7.98
CA PRO A 131 22.79 5.32 -9.10
C PRO A 131 21.63 4.38 -8.72
N LEU A 132 21.92 3.33 -7.94
CA LEU A 132 20.92 2.38 -7.48
C LEU A 132 19.95 3.03 -6.50
N TRP A 133 20.46 3.81 -5.55
CA TRP A 133 19.64 4.58 -4.63
C TRP A 133 18.62 5.45 -5.37
N LYS A 134 19.06 6.17 -6.42
CA LYS A 134 18.17 6.97 -7.26
C LYS A 134 17.15 6.10 -8.00
N SER A 135 17.51 4.89 -8.42
CA SER A 135 16.56 3.95 -9.03
C SER A 135 15.50 3.44 -8.05
N ILE A 136 15.85 3.23 -6.77
CA ILE A 136 14.94 2.65 -5.77
C ILE A 136 14.08 3.74 -5.10
N TYR A 137 14.71 4.84 -4.69
CA TYR A 137 14.10 5.89 -3.88
C TYR A 137 13.83 7.20 -4.65
N GLY A 138 14.09 7.21 -5.96
CA GLY A 138 13.78 8.33 -6.85
C GLY A 138 14.57 9.60 -6.51
N GLN A 139 13.85 10.69 -6.25
CA GLN A 139 14.41 12.02 -5.94
C GLN A 139 14.84 12.18 -4.46
N THR A 140 14.88 11.10 -3.68
CA THR A 140 15.31 11.18 -2.28
C THR A 140 16.81 11.48 -2.22
N GLU A 141 17.19 12.59 -1.59
CA GLU A 141 18.60 12.96 -1.42
C GLU A 141 19.37 11.91 -0.60
N LEU A 142 20.46 11.41 -1.20
CA LEU A 142 21.42 10.50 -0.57
C LEU A 142 22.57 11.32 0.02
N ASP A 143 22.88 11.06 1.29
CA ASP A 143 24.07 11.56 1.95
C ASP A 143 24.90 10.40 2.49
N SER A 144 26.13 10.68 2.91
CA SER A 144 27.01 9.67 3.52
C SER A 144 27.77 10.19 4.72
N ASN A 145 28.00 9.32 5.70
CA ASN A 145 28.94 9.54 6.79
C ASN A 145 29.87 8.33 6.90
N VAL A 146 31.10 8.54 7.38
CA VAL A 146 32.05 7.45 7.66
C VAL A 146 32.39 7.49 9.14
N ASP A 147 32.17 6.38 9.83
CA ASP A 147 32.48 6.23 11.25
C ASP A 147 33.18 4.90 11.48
N SER A 148 34.42 4.95 12.00
CA SER A 148 35.15 3.76 12.48
C SER A 148 35.22 2.60 11.46
N GLY A 149 35.42 2.90 10.17
CA GLY A 149 35.50 1.91 9.08
C GLY A 149 34.13 1.49 8.51
N TRP A 150 33.05 2.15 8.95
CA TRP A 150 31.70 1.97 8.42
C TRP A 150 31.28 3.15 7.57
N LEU A 151 30.86 2.86 6.34
CA LEU A 151 30.15 3.79 5.50
C LEU A 151 28.64 3.70 5.81
N ILE A 152 28.06 4.83 6.18
CA ILE A 152 26.64 5.01 6.48
C ILE A 152 26.03 5.84 5.35
N LEU A 153 25.06 5.28 4.64
CA LEU A 153 24.41 5.86 3.46
C LEU A 153 22.91 5.95 3.67
N GLY A 154 22.31 7.12 3.48
CA GLY A 154 20.88 7.25 3.72
C GLY A 154 20.33 8.64 3.43
N PRO A 155 19.09 8.93 3.86
CA PRO A 155 18.52 10.27 3.77
C PRO A 155 19.41 11.28 4.48
N ALA A 156 19.66 12.43 3.85
CA ALA A 156 20.49 13.49 4.42
C ALA A 156 20.06 13.91 5.84
N THR A 157 18.76 13.87 6.13
CA THR A 157 18.22 14.17 7.47
C THR A 157 18.67 13.19 8.54
N THR A 158 18.90 11.93 8.18
CA THR A 158 19.21 10.86 9.13
C THR A 158 20.71 10.66 9.27
N VAL A 159 21.44 10.70 8.14
CA VAL A 159 22.90 10.58 8.13
C VAL A 159 23.55 11.71 8.92
N LYS A 160 23.06 12.95 8.79
CA LYS A 160 23.59 14.12 9.52
C LYS A 160 23.35 14.07 11.03
N THR A 161 22.34 13.33 11.47
CA THR A 161 22.01 13.15 12.88
C THR A 161 22.44 11.78 13.39
N TRP A 162 23.22 11.03 12.61
CA TRP A 162 23.65 9.69 13.01
C TRP A 162 24.67 9.79 14.13
N THR A 163 24.26 9.41 15.33
CA THR A 163 25.13 9.30 16.50
C THR A 163 25.34 7.84 16.82
N SER A 164 26.59 7.37 16.69
CA SER A 164 26.95 5.98 16.97
C SER A 164 27.04 5.71 18.48
N ALA A 165 26.88 4.44 18.83
CA ALA A 165 26.85 3.95 20.20
C ALA A 165 28.17 4.04 20.98
N THR A 166 29.29 4.32 20.31
CA THR A 166 30.61 4.49 20.93
C THR A 166 30.76 5.86 21.60
N ASP A 167 29.80 6.76 21.40
CA ASP A 167 29.71 8.03 22.10
C ASP A 167 29.31 7.79 23.58
N PRO A 168 30.10 8.23 24.58
CA PRO A 168 29.81 8.02 26.00
C PRO A 168 28.49 8.61 26.51
N GLY A 169 27.75 9.37 25.69
CA GLY A 169 26.39 9.87 25.98
C GLY A 169 25.24 9.04 25.37
N ALA A 170 25.51 8.01 24.57
CA ALA A 170 24.47 7.21 23.90
C ALA A 170 23.74 6.29 24.89
N THR A 171 22.40 6.32 24.88
CA THR A 171 21.56 5.47 25.76
C THR A 171 21.50 4.02 25.25
N ASN A 172 21.09 3.09 26.12
CA ASN A 172 21.04 1.61 25.96
C ASN A 172 20.41 1.04 24.66
N GLY A 173 19.90 1.84 23.74
CA GLY A 173 19.20 1.41 22.51
C GLY A 173 20.09 0.66 21.50
N SER A 174 21.41 0.90 21.50
CA SER A 174 22.36 0.24 20.60
C SER A 174 22.73 -1.19 21.02
N GLN A 175 22.74 -1.49 22.33
CA GLN A 175 22.99 -2.84 22.84
C GLN A 175 21.88 -3.81 22.44
N ARG A 176 20.63 -3.34 22.44
CA ARG A 176 19.47 -4.10 21.96
C ARG A 176 19.67 -4.61 20.53
N TRP A 177 20.20 -3.78 19.64
CA TRP A 177 20.43 -4.18 18.25
C TRP A 177 21.61 -5.14 18.08
N ARG A 178 22.63 -5.07 18.94
CA ARG A 178 23.71 -6.08 18.98
C ARG A 178 23.19 -7.47 19.36
N GLU A 179 22.21 -7.53 20.25
CA GLU A 179 21.62 -8.80 20.69
C GLU A 179 20.65 -9.39 19.66
N LEU A 180 19.91 -8.52 18.95
CA LEU A 180 18.92 -8.89 17.93
C LEU A 180 19.55 -9.21 16.57
N ILE A 181 20.59 -8.46 16.16
CA ILE A 181 21.30 -8.66 14.89
C ILE A 181 22.75 -9.05 15.22
N ARG A 182 23.02 -10.35 15.12
CA ARG A 182 24.28 -10.98 15.50
C ARG A 182 25.15 -11.19 14.28
N GLY A 183 26.37 -10.62 14.29
CA GLY A 183 27.31 -10.67 13.16
C GLY A 183 28.06 -12.00 13.00
N ASP A 184 28.08 -12.83 14.04
CA ASP A 184 28.66 -14.17 14.07
C ASP A 184 27.71 -15.26 13.54
N ASP A 185 26.43 -14.93 13.35
CA ASP A 185 25.44 -15.82 12.75
C ASP A 185 25.72 -15.99 11.23
N GLU A 186 25.47 -17.16 10.67
CA GLU A 186 25.61 -17.39 9.22
C GLU A 186 24.33 -16.95 8.47
N ASP A 187 23.24 -16.77 9.20
CA ASP A 187 21.93 -16.44 8.64
C ASP A 187 21.76 -14.95 8.33
N SER A 188 20.94 -14.67 7.31
CA SER A 188 20.39 -13.32 7.14
C SER A 188 19.31 -13.08 8.20
N GLN A 189 19.34 -11.89 8.79
CA GLN A 189 18.52 -11.56 9.94
C GLN A 189 17.73 -10.28 9.69
N LEU A 190 16.48 -10.27 10.13
CA LEU A 190 15.65 -9.08 10.22
C LEU A 190 15.15 -8.97 11.66
N ALA A 191 15.18 -7.77 12.24
CA ALA A 191 14.54 -7.52 13.52
C ALA A 191 13.78 -6.20 13.52
N ILE A 192 12.65 -6.20 14.22
CA ILE A 192 11.84 -5.02 14.50
C ILE A 192 11.77 -4.88 16.01
N ALA A 193 12.10 -3.71 16.53
CA ALA A 193 12.09 -3.42 17.95
C ALA A 193 11.74 -1.94 18.20
N LEU A 194 10.52 -1.70 18.66
CA LEU A 194 10.08 -0.34 18.98
C LEU A 194 10.69 0.12 20.32
N PRO A 195 11.17 1.37 20.44
CA PRO A 195 11.58 1.95 21.71
C PRO A 195 10.46 1.86 22.76
N ASN A 196 10.81 1.68 24.04
CA ASN A 196 9.83 1.50 25.12
C ASN A 196 8.82 2.65 25.21
N ASP A 197 9.31 3.90 25.13
CA ASP A 197 8.45 5.09 25.21
C ASP A 197 7.48 5.16 24.02
N MET A 198 7.93 4.73 22.84
CA MET A 198 7.09 4.64 21.65
C MET A 198 6.02 3.56 21.81
N ARG A 199 6.36 2.38 22.34
CA ARG A 199 5.39 1.32 22.61
C ARG A 199 4.32 1.78 23.61
N GLN A 200 4.71 2.44 24.70
CA GLN A 200 3.78 2.99 25.67
C GLN A 200 2.84 4.03 25.06
N THR A 201 3.41 4.94 24.25
CA THR A 201 2.63 5.98 23.55
C THR A 201 1.64 5.35 22.55
N LEU A 202 2.11 4.41 21.72
CA LEU A 202 1.26 3.72 20.74
C LEU A 202 0.15 2.92 21.42
N ALA A 203 0.46 2.21 22.50
CA ALA A 203 -0.51 1.45 23.27
C ALA A 203 -1.63 2.33 23.85
N ALA A 204 -1.31 3.56 24.27
CA ALA A 204 -2.30 4.52 24.74
C ALA A 204 -3.17 5.10 23.61
N MET A 205 -2.66 5.14 22.38
CA MET A 205 -3.34 5.73 21.22
C MET A 205 -4.12 4.71 20.38
N TRP A 206 -3.73 3.45 20.39
CA TRP A 206 -4.28 2.42 19.52
C TRP A 206 -5.60 1.83 20.05
N PRO A 207 -6.40 1.22 19.15
CA PRO A 207 -7.65 0.57 19.55
C PRO A 207 -7.43 -0.45 20.66
N GLN A 208 -8.25 -0.33 21.72
CA GLN A 208 -8.25 -1.24 22.88
C GLN A 208 -9.14 -2.47 22.65
N GLN A 209 -9.89 -2.49 21.56
CA GLN A 209 -10.72 -3.61 21.16
C GLN A 209 -10.08 -4.33 19.96
N PRO A 210 -10.27 -5.66 19.84
CA PRO A 210 -9.86 -6.40 18.66
C PRO A 210 -10.49 -5.84 17.39
N LEU A 211 -9.73 -5.87 16.29
CA LEU A 211 -10.19 -5.38 15.00
C LEU A 211 -11.19 -6.36 14.39
N LYS A 212 -12.39 -5.89 14.03
CA LYS A 212 -13.40 -6.75 13.37
C LYS A 212 -12.93 -7.40 12.05
N SER A 213 -11.91 -6.82 11.43
CA SER A 213 -11.35 -7.26 10.14
C SER A 213 -10.25 -8.33 10.27
N LEU A 214 -9.84 -8.67 11.49
CA LEU A 214 -8.82 -9.68 11.77
C LEU A 214 -9.38 -10.63 12.84
N PRO A 215 -9.23 -11.94 12.68
CA PRO A 215 -9.68 -12.92 13.68
C PRO A 215 -8.69 -12.98 14.85
N SER A 216 -8.32 -11.82 15.41
CA SER A 216 -7.43 -11.72 16.55
C SER A 216 -8.24 -11.56 17.83
N LYS A 217 -7.84 -12.23 18.91
CA LYS A 217 -8.40 -12.03 20.26
C LYS A 217 -7.72 -10.86 20.96
N LEU A 218 -6.50 -10.52 20.56
CA LEU A 218 -5.75 -9.38 21.10
C LEU A 218 -6.10 -8.09 20.34
N SER A 219 -6.23 -7.00 21.08
CA SER A 219 -6.32 -5.66 20.49
C SER A 219 -4.96 -5.18 19.99
N PRO A 220 -4.91 -4.24 19.03
CA PRO A 220 -3.65 -3.62 18.60
C PRO A 220 -2.84 -3.03 19.75
N ALA A 221 -3.52 -2.42 20.74
CA ALA A 221 -2.84 -1.88 21.92
C ALA A 221 -2.17 -2.99 22.77
N GLN A 222 -2.84 -4.12 22.96
CA GLN A 222 -2.28 -5.27 23.68
C GLN A 222 -1.08 -5.87 22.94
N TRP A 223 -1.16 -6.02 21.61
CA TRP A 223 -0.04 -6.49 20.79
C TRP A 223 1.23 -5.66 21.00
N VAL A 224 1.13 -4.33 20.97
CA VAL A 224 2.28 -3.43 21.16
C VAL A 224 2.83 -3.44 22.59
N GLN A 225 1.98 -3.66 23.59
CA GLN A 225 2.42 -3.76 24.97
C GLN A 225 3.19 -5.07 25.22
N ILE A 226 2.66 -6.18 24.70
CA ILE A 226 3.19 -7.53 24.93
C ILE A 226 4.50 -7.75 24.16
N VAL A 227 4.53 -7.39 22.87
CA VAL A 227 5.68 -7.64 22.00
C VAL A 227 6.75 -6.57 22.24
N LYS A 228 7.95 -6.99 22.66
CA LYS A 228 9.13 -6.13 22.79
C LYS A 228 9.87 -6.00 21.47
N SER A 229 10.09 -7.14 20.81
CA SER A 229 10.76 -7.21 19.52
C SER A 229 10.36 -8.49 18.79
N ALA A 230 10.49 -8.47 17.47
CA ALA A 230 10.40 -9.66 16.64
C ALA A 230 11.70 -9.76 15.83
N ARG A 231 12.35 -10.92 15.88
CA ARG A 231 13.52 -11.27 15.07
C ARG A 231 13.12 -12.39 14.13
N VAL A 232 13.48 -12.26 12.87
CA VAL A 232 13.41 -13.31 11.85
C VAL A 232 14.84 -13.69 11.54
N ALA A 233 15.21 -14.94 11.81
CA ALA A 233 16.44 -15.55 11.32
C ALA A 233 16.05 -16.52 10.21
N LEU A 234 16.64 -16.34 9.02
CA LEU A 234 16.39 -17.25 7.91
C LEU A 234 17.62 -18.09 7.65
N SER A 235 17.53 -19.35 8.05
CA SER A 235 18.43 -20.42 7.65
C SER A 235 17.90 -21.00 6.34
N LEU A 236 18.26 -20.35 5.25
CA LEU A 236 17.72 -20.66 3.93
C LEU A 236 18.12 -22.18 3.52
N PRO A 237 17.83 -22.78 2.33
CA PRO A 237 18.32 -24.13 1.93
C PRO A 237 19.86 -24.45 1.89
N PRO A 238 20.40 -25.51 2.52
CA PRO A 238 19.71 -26.80 2.59
C PRO A 238 19.05 -27.05 3.94
N GLN A 239 19.21 -26.14 4.90
CA GLN A 239 18.54 -26.24 6.20
C GLN A 239 17.07 -25.83 6.11
N ASN A 240 16.72 -24.92 5.19
CA ASN A 240 15.34 -24.55 4.84
C ASN A 240 14.46 -24.21 6.05
N ASP A 241 15.05 -23.64 7.10
CA ASP A 241 14.38 -23.28 8.33
C ASP A 241 14.34 -21.76 8.50
N THR A 242 13.23 -21.25 8.98
CA THR A 242 13.02 -19.84 9.27
C THR A 242 12.43 -19.76 10.64
N VAL A 243 13.18 -19.10 11.52
CA VAL A 243 12.81 -18.94 12.91
C VAL A 243 12.41 -17.48 13.13
N ILE A 244 11.12 -17.26 13.39
CA ILE A 244 10.60 -15.99 13.86
C ILE A 244 10.51 -16.07 15.38
N GLN A 245 11.35 -15.31 16.06
CA GLN A 245 11.38 -15.20 17.51
C GLN A 245 10.75 -13.87 17.93
N ILE A 246 9.65 -13.94 18.66
CA ILE A 246 8.94 -12.80 19.23
C ILE A 246 9.26 -12.74 20.72
N GLU A 247 10.07 -11.75 21.10
CA GLU A 247 10.42 -11.50 22.49
C GLU A 247 9.31 -10.70 23.18
N THR A 248 8.91 -11.15 24.36
CA THR A 248 7.80 -10.58 25.12
C THR A 248 8.23 -10.09 26.51
N ALA A 249 7.27 -9.64 27.32
CA ALA A 249 7.52 -9.19 28.69
C ALA A 249 8.13 -10.29 29.57
N ASP A 250 7.55 -11.49 29.50
CA ASP A 250 7.77 -12.65 30.36
C ASP A 250 7.21 -13.92 29.69
N ALA A 251 7.35 -15.08 30.35
CA ALA A 251 6.93 -16.37 29.77
C ALA A 251 5.39 -16.53 29.63
N ASP A 252 4.61 -15.87 30.48
CA ASP A 252 3.14 -15.91 30.40
C ASP A 252 2.65 -15.11 29.19
N ALA A 253 3.29 -13.97 28.94
CA ALA A 253 3.08 -13.16 27.76
C ALA A 253 3.49 -13.90 26.47
N ALA A 254 4.60 -14.64 26.49
CA ALA A 254 5.04 -15.49 25.38
C ALA A 254 4.01 -16.59 25.06
N THR A 255 3.47 -17.24 26.08
CA THR A 255 2.41 -18.26 25.93
C THR A 255 1.14 -17.64 25.31
N THR A 256 0.75 -16.46 25.78
CA THR A 256 -0.40 -15.73 25.22
C THR A 256 -0.22 -15.41 23.73
N VAL A 257 0.99 -14.99 23.33
CA VAL A 257 1.32 -14.73 21.92
C VAL A 257 1.31 -16.01 21.10
N ALA A 258 1.89 -17.11 21.62
CA ALA A 258 1.92 -18.40 20.93
C ALA A 258 0.51 -18.97 20.68
N ASP A 259 -0.37 -18.90 21.67
CA ASP A 259 -1.78 -19.32 21.53
C ASP A 259 -2.51 -18.49 20.48
N GLU A 260 -2.27 -17.18 20.47
CA GLU A 260 -2.89 -16.25 19.52
C GLU A 260 -2.36 -16.46 18.09
N LEU A 261 -1.05 -16.71 17.90
CA LEU A 261 -0.47 -17.05 16.61
C LEU A 261 -1.05 -18.37 16.06
N THR A 262 -1.24 -19.36 16.93
CA THR A 262 -1.88 -20.63 16.57
C THR A 262 -3.35 -20.44 16.17
N HIS A 263 -4.07 -19.55 16.86
CA HIS A 263 -5.42 -19.16 16.50
C HIS A 263 -5.48 -18.42 15.16
N LEU A 264 -4.58 -17.47 14.92
CA LEU A 264 -4.48 -16.74 13.65
C LEU A 264 -4.17 -17.68 12.49
N ARG A 265 -3.22 -18.61 12.65
CA ARG A 265 -2.92 -19.65 11.67
C ARG A 265 -4.17 -20.45 11.29
N SER A 266 -4.99 -20.86 12.26
CA SER A 266 -6.20 -21.64 11.95
C SER A 266 -7.36 -20.81 11.36
N SER A 267 -7.29 -19.48 11.48
CA SER A 267 -8.36 -18.57 11.05
C SER A 267 -8.07 -17.84 9.74
N LEU A 268 -6.82 -17.85 9.28
CA LEU A 268 -6.36 -17.14 8.09
C LEU A 268 -5.98 -18.17 7.02
N ASP A 269 -6.73 -18.19 5.94
CA ASP A 269 -6.58 -19.10 4.80
C ASP A 269 -5.23 -19.00 4.08
N TRP A 270 -4.56 -17.84 4.18
CA TRP A 270 -3.25 -17.60 3.60
C TRP A 270 -2.08 -18.05 4.48
N ILE A 271 -2.29 -18.44 5.75
CA ILE A 271 -1.26 -19.06 6.60
C ILE A 271 -1.51 -20.56 6.65
N ASP A 272 -0.54 -21.35 6.21
CA ASP A 272 -0.72 -22.80 6.08
C ASP A 272 -0.13 -23.60 7.24
N ASP A 273 0.03 -24.90 7.02
CA ASP A 273 0.48 -25.83 8.03
C ASP A 273 2.00 -25.91 8.23
N ARG A 274 2.78 -25.19 7.41
CA ARG A 274 4.25 -25.08 7.54
C ARG A 274 4.68 -24.24 8.74
N TRP A 275 3.76 -23.60 9.45
CA TRP A 275 4.04 -22.87 10.70
C TRP A 275 3.96 -23.79 11.91
N SER A 276 5.07 -24.06 12.59
CA SER A 276 5.03 -24.57 13.97
C SER A 276 5.17 -23.39 14.94
N VAL A 277 4.41 -23.40 16.03
CA VAL A 277 4.50 -22.36 17.07
C VAL A 277 4.88 -23.03 18.39
N SER A 278 5.89 -22.50 19.06
CA SER A 278 6.41 -22.96 20.35
C SER A 278 6.81 -21.78 21.23
N THR A 279 7.26 -22.06 22.45
CA THR A 279 7.78 -21.06 23.38
C THR A 279 9.12 -21.49 23.96
N ASP A 280 9.98 -20.51 24.25
CA ASP A 280 11.23 -20.70 24.99
C ASP A 280 11.42 -19.49 25.92
N GLY A 281 11.23 -19.70 27.23
CA GLY A 281 11.25 -18.62 28.22
C GLY A 281 10.31 -17.46 27.83
N PRO A 282 10.80 -16.21 27.72
CA PRO A 282 9.99 -15.04 27.34
C PRO A 282 9.77 -14.89 25.82
N SER A 283 10.19 -15.87 25.01
CA SER A 283 10.06 -15.85 23.56
C SER A 283 8.93 -16.78 23.07
N ALA A 284 8.09 -16.27 22.17
CA ALA A 284 7.27 -17.10 21.28
C ALA A 284 8.05 -17.34 19.98
N ILE A 285 8.08 -18.58 19.51
CA ILE A 285 8.89 -18.99 18.37
C ILE A 285 7.95 -19.55 17.30
N ILE A 286 8.13 -19.09 16.07
CA ILE A 286 7.50 -19.66 14.88
C ILE A 286 8.61 -20.30 14.05
N GLN A 287 8.51 -21.58 13.74
CA GLN A 287 9.37 -22.20 12.73
C GLN A 287 8.58 -22.41 11.45
N THR A 288 9.18 -22.08 10.32
CA THR A 288 8.58 -22.24 9.00
C THR A 288 9.65 -22.35 7.92
N SER A 289 9.26 -22.52 6.67
CA SER A 289 10.19 -22.49 5.55
C SER A 289 10.24 -21.10 4.91
N PRO A 290 11.38 -20.69 4.31
CA PRO A 290 11.50 -19.37 3.68
C PRO A 290 10.46 -19.11 2.59
N ASP A 291 10.13 -20.11 1.77
CA ASP A 291 9.09 -20.05 0.73
C ASP A 291 7.71 -19.78 1.33
N ALA A 292 7.34 -20.46 2.41
CA ALA A 292 6.09 -20.23 3.11
C ALA A 292 5.97 -18.79 3.61
N LEU A 293 7.03 -18.28 4.25
CA LEU A 293 7.04 -16.91 4.76
C LEU A 293 6.87 -15.89 3.63
N ILE A 294 7.55 -16.09 2.49
CA ILE A 294 7.51 -15.17 1.35
C ILE A 294 6.12 -15.17 0.70
N GLU A 295 5.53 -16.34 0.47
CA GLU A 295 4.15 -16.49 -0.04
C GLU A 295 3.13 -15.79 0.86
N GLN A 296 3.24 -15.98 2.17
CA GLN A 296 2.33 -15.39 3.16
C GLN A 296 2.47 -13.87 3.25
N LEU A 297 3.70 -13.36 3.21
CA LEU A 297 3.95 -11.91 3.17
C LEU A 297 3.40 -11.31 1.88
N ALA A 298 3.57 -11.98 0.74
CA ALA A 298 3.01 -11.54 -0.53
C ALA A 298 1.48 -11.50 -0.49
N ALA A 299 0.82 -12.54 0.02
CA ALA A 299 -0.62 -12.58 0.21
C ALA A 299 -1.12 -11.47 1.16
N ALA A 300 -0.42 -11.25 2.29
CA ALA A 300 -0.74 -10.20 3.24
C ALA A 300 -0.62 -8.79 2.60
N VAL A 301 0.46 -8.52 1.85
CA VAL A 301 0.66 -7.25 1.14
C VAL A 301 -0.38 -7.08 0.03
N GLY A 302 -0.69 -8.13 -0.74
CA GLY A 302 -1.73 -8.13 -1.75
C GLY A 302 -3.10 -7.73 -1.17
N ASN A 303 -3.49 -8.37 -0.07
CA ASN A 303 -4.71 -8.08 0.67
C ASN A 303 -4.76 -6.63 1.18
N LEU A 304 -3.64 -6.10 1.69
CA LEU A 304 -3.54 -4.70 2.13
C LEU A 304 -3.67 -3.72 0.98
N ASN A 305 -3.03 -4.01 -0.16
CA ASN A 305 -3.09 -3.18 -1.35
C ASN A 305 -4.51 -3.12 -1.92
N GLN A 306 -5.17 -4.26 -2.10
CA GLN A 306 -6.56 -4.29 -2.57
C GLN A 306 -7.51 -3.49 -1.66
N ARG A 307 -7.36 -3.62 -0.34
CA ARG A 307 -8.12 -2.82 0.64
C ARG A 307 -7.81 -1.32 0.54
N SER A 308 -6.54 -0.95 0.43
CA SER A 308 -6.09 0.44 0.27
C SER A 308 -6.61 1.05 -1.03
N MET A 309 -6.55 0.32 -2.14
CA MET A 309 -7.05 0.74 -3.45
C MET A 309 -8.58 0.93 -3.45
N ARG A 310 -9.32 0.03 -2.78
CA ARG A 310 -10.77 0.18 -2.57
C ARG A 310 -11.07 1.44 -1.74
N LEU A 311 -10.36 1.67 -0.64
CA LEU A 311 -10.54 2.88 0.19
C LEU A 311 -10.23 4.17 -0.59
N ARG A 312 -9.19 4.16 -1.42
CA ARG A 312 -8.86 5.29 -2.31
C ARG A 312 -10.00 5.58 -3.28
N THR A 313 -10.52 4.55 -3.94
CA THR A 313 -11.65 4.67 -4.88
C THR A 313 -12.90 5.22 -4.18
N MET A 314 -13.20 4.73 -2.98
CA MET A 314 -14.31 5.24 -2.17
C MET A 314 -14.13 6.70 -1.75
N ASN A 315 -12.91 7.12 -1.43
CA ASN A 315 -12.60 8.52 -1.14
C ASN A 315 -12.71 9.40 -2.40
N ASN A 316 -12.28 8.90 -3.56
CA ASN A 316 -12.44 9.56 -4.84
C ASN A 316 -13.92 9.78 -5.17
N LEU A 317 -14.77 8.75 -5.03
CA LEU A 317 -16.23 8.87 -5.18
C LEU A 317 -16.81 9.94 -4.24
N LYS A 318 -16.40 9.96 -2.96
CA LYS A 318 -16.85 10.99 -2.01
C LYS A 318 -16.43 12.41 -2.41
N GLN A 319 -15.22 12.58 -2.93
CA GLN A 319 -14.75 13.88 -3.42
C GLN A 319 -15.53 14.32 -4.67
N ILE A 320 -15.83 13.39 -5.58
CA ILE A 320 -16.69 13.65 -6.74
C ILE A 320 -18.11 14.01 -6.29
N GLY A 321 -18.68 13.28 -5.33
CA GLY A 321 -20.01 13.56 -4.76
C GLY A 321 -20.09 14.93 -4.11
N LEU A 322 -19.06 15.31 -3.34
CA LEU A 322 -18.94 16.66 -2.78
C LEU A 322 -18.87 17.72 -3.90
N ALA A 323 -18.11 17.47 -4.96
CA ALA A 323 -18.05 18.37 -6.12
C ALA A 323 -19.40 18.48 -6.84
N MET A 324 -20.15 17.39 -7.00
CA MET A 324 -21.50 17.39 -7.56
C MET A 324 -22.49 18.19 -6.70
N HIS A 325 -22.40 18.06 -5.37
CA HIS A 325 -23.21 18.84 -4.42
C HIS A 325 -22.86 20.32 -4.47
N ASN A 326 -21.58 20.67 -4.55
CA ASN A 326 -21.13 22.05 -4.69
C ASN A 326 -21.58 22.65 -6.03
N HIS A 327 -21.56 21.87 -7.12
CA HIS A 327 -22.13 22.29 -8.40
C HIS A 327 -23.64 22.54 -8.26
N HIS A 328 -24.38 21.63 -7.62
CA HIS A 328 -25.81 21.84 -7.35
C HIS A 328 -26.06 23.08 -6.47
N ALA A 329 -25.23 23.35 -5.47
CA ALA A 329 -25.37 24.56 -4.66
C ALA A 329 -25.13 25.84 -5.46
N ALA A 330 -24.20 25.81 -6.43
CA ALA A 330 -23.86 26.96 -7.25
C ALA A 330 -24.81 27.20 -8.45
N PHE A 331 -25.37 26.12 -9.01
CA PHE A 331 -26.14 26.16 -10.26
C PHE A 331 -27.58 25.61 -10.13
N GLU A 332 -28.02 25.31 -8.91
CA GLU A 332 -29.34 24.72 -8.57
C GLU A 332 -29.64 23.37 -9.23
N ALA A 333 -28.63 22.74 -9.84
CA ALA A 333 -28.71 21.46 -10.50
C ALA A 333 -27.38 20.71 -10.46
N PHE A 334 -27.45 19.37 -10.42
CA PHE A 334 -26.33 18.49 -10.74
C PHE A 334 -25.79 18.77 -12.15
N PRO A 335 -24.51 18.49 -12.42
CA PRO A 335 -23.94 18.72 -13.74
C PRO A 335 -24.66 17.89 -14.80
N ASP A 336 -25.09 18.51 -15.90
CA ASP A 336 -25.59 17.75 -17.07
C ASP A 336 -24.58 16.70 -17.53
N ALA A 337 -25.07 15.64 -18.17
CA ALA A 337 -24.27 14.51 -18.65
C ALA A 337 -23.12 14.91 -19.60
N ALA A 338 -23.26 16.03 -20.31
CA ALA A 338 -22.26 16.59 -21.21
C ALA A 338 -22.37 18.12 -21.31
N ILE A 339 -21.26 18.76 -21.67
CA ILE A 339 -21.26 20.12 -22.25
C ILE A 339 -21.59 19.97 -23.74
N ARG A 340 -22.57 20.72 -24.22
CA ARG A 340 -23.04 20.64 -25.61
C ARG A 340 -22.68 21.90 -26.40
N GLY A 341 -22.41 21.70 -27.70
CA GLY A 341 -22.21 22.78 -28.65
C GLY A 341 -23.52 23.46 -29.04
N ALA A 342 -23.42 24.53 -29.84
CA ALA A 342 -24.59 25.26 -30.34
C ALA A 342 -25.53 24.40 -31.22
N ASP A 343 -24.99 23.34 -31.83
CA ASP A 343 -25.71 22.34 -32.62
C ASP A 343 -26.35 21.22 -31.76
N GLY A 344 -26.17 21.25 -30.44
CA GLY A 344 -26.63 20.22 -29.51
C GLY A 344 -25.71 19.00 -29.38
N GLY A 345 -24.62 18.94 -30.16
CA GLY A 345 -23.63 17.87 -30.12
C GLY A 345 -22.89 17.83 -28.79
N GLU A 346 -22.59 16.64 -28.27
CA GLU A 346 -21.85 16.48 -27.01
C GLU A 346 -20.35 16.71 -27.24
N LEU A 347 -19.81 17.75 -26.61
CA LEU A 347 -18.41 18.15 -26.76
C LEU A 347 -17.53 17.53 -25.68
N LEU A 348 -17.94 17.68 -24.41
CA LEU A 348 -17.14 17.32 -23.24
C LEU A 348 -17.99 16.66 -22.15
N SER A 349 -17.35 15.82 -21.34
CA SER A 349 -17.96 15.11 -20.21
C SER A 349 -18.47 16.04 -19.10
N TRP A 350 -19.50 15.59 -18.36
CA TRP A 350 -19.93 16.15 -17.07
C TRP A 350 -18.76 16.36 -16.08
N ARG A 351 -17.72 15.52 -16.17
CA ARG A 351 -16.51 15.62 -15.33
C ARG A 351 -15.79 16.96 -15.47
N VAL A 352 -15.82 17.57 -16.66
CA VAL A 352 -15.22 18.89 -16.89
C VAL A 352 -15.90 19.97 -16.03
N LYS A 353 -17.23 19.89 -15.85
CA LYS A 353 -17.98 20.84 -15.00
C LYS A 353 -17.60 20.75 -13.52
N LEU A 354 -17.02 19.63 -13.08
CA LEU A 354 -16.63 19.40 -11.70
C LEU A 354 -15.22 19.87 -11.36
N LEU A 355 -14.35 20.12 -12.36
CA LEU A 355 -12.96 20.49 -12.11
C LEU A 355 -12.78 21.68 -11.17
N PRO A 356 -13.56 22.79 -11.26
CA PRO A 356 -13.44 23.91 -10.31
C PRO A 356 -13.72 23.50 -8.85
N PHE A 357 -14.58 22.50 -8.66
CA PHE A 357 -14.97 21.98 -7.34
C PHE A 357 -14.06 20.84 -6.85
N LEU A 358 -13.10 20.42 -7.68
CA LEU A 358 -12.07 19.42 -7.38
C LEU A 358 -10.68 20.05 -7.25
N GLU A 359 -10.61 21.37 -7.09
CA GLU A 359 -9.35 22.14 -7.03
C GLU A 359 -8.50 22.06 -8.32
N GLN A 360 -9.14 21.74 -9.46
CA GLN A 360 -8.50 21.62 -10.77
C GLN A 360 -8.75 22.86 -11.65
N GLN A 361 -8.70 24.06 -11.06
CA GLN A 361 -9.05 25.31 -11.74
C GLN A 361 -8.15 25.62 -12.95
N ALA A 362 -6.85 25.37 -12.83
CA ALA A 362 -5.90 25.58 -13.93
C ALA A 362 -6.21 24.68 -15.13
N LEU A 363 -6.54 23.41 -14.87
CA LEU A 363 -6.95 22.46 -15.91
C LEU A 363 -8.28 22.87 -16.55
N TYR A 364 -9.24 23.33 -15.75
CA TYR A 364 -10.53 23.82 -16.25
C TYR A 364 -10.37 25.01 -17.21
N GLN A 365 -9.45 25.93 -16.91
CA GLN A 365 -9.16 27.10 -17.75
C GLN A 365 -8.43 26.74 -19.05
N ALA A 366 -7.67 25.64 -19.07
CA ALA A 366 -6.94 25.19 -20.26
C ALA A 366 -7.83 24.51 -21.32
N ILE A 367 -9.06 24.12 -20.97
CA ILE A 367 -9.98 23.40 -21.86
C ILE A 367 -10.76 24.37 -22.75
N GLN A 368 -10.73 24.14 -24.07
CA GLN A 368 -11.62 24.79 -25.00
C GLN A 368 -12.99 24.10 -24.98
N ARG A 369 -13.96 24.75 -24.31
CA ARG A 369 -15.27 24.16 -24.01
C ARG A 369 -16.26 24.17 -25.18
N ASP A 370 -15.94 24.89 -26.24
CA ASP A 370 -16.65 24.95 -27.52
C ASP A 370 -16.09 23.96 -28.56
N ALA A 371 -15.07 23.17 -28.19
CA ALA A 371 -14.49 22.11 -29.03
C ALA A 371 -14.69 20.72 -28.42
N ALA A 372 -14.73 19.70 -29.28
CA ALA A 372 -14.86 18.31 -28.86
C ALA A 372 -13.66 17.85 -28.01
N TRP A 373 -13.88 16.84 -27.17
CA TRP A 373 -12.89 16.27 -26.26
C TRP A 373 -11.63 15.72 -26.97
N ASP A 374 -11.76 15.27 -28.21
CA ASP A 374 -10.70 14.70 -29.06
C ASP A 374 -10.16 15.67 -30.11
N ALA A 375 -10.68 16.91 -30.15
CA ALA A 375 -10.17 17.95 -31.03
C ALA A 375 -8.69 18.25 -30.71
N GLU A 376 -7.93 18.65 -31.74
CA GLU A 376 -6.51 18.99 -31.63
C GLU A 376 -6.23 19.94 -30.44
N VAL A 377 -7.07 20.96 -30.29
CA VAL A 377 -6.97 21.99 -29.25
C VAL A 377 -7.11 21.46 -27.82
N ASN A 378 -7.77 20.31 -27.63
CA ASN A 378 -7.99 19.69 -26.32
C ASN A 378 -7.11 18.46 -26.07
N ARG A 379 -6.29 18.05 -27.05
CA ARG A 379 -5.54 16.78 -26.97
C ARG A 379 -4.59 16.70 -25.77
N GLN A 380 -3.91 17.81 -25.45
CA GLN A 380 -3.00 17.86 -24.29
C GLN A 380 -3.77 17.70 -22.95
N VAL A 381 -4.97 18.28 -22.85
CA VAL A 381 -5.79 18.17 -21.63
C VAL A 381 -6.31 16.74 -21.46
N THR A 382 -6.73 16.08 -22.53
CA THR A 382 -7.18 14.68 -22.51
C THR A 382 -6.09 13.70 -22.05
N GLN A 383 -4.81 14.09 -22.12
CA GLN A 383 -3.68 13.30 -21.60
C GLN A 383 -3.36 13.56 -20.12
N THR A 384 -3.98 14.58 -19.50
CA THR A 384 -3.71 14.93 -18.11
C THR A 384 -4.40 13.94 -17.16
N VAL A 385 -3.63 13.45 -16.17
CA VAL A 385 -4.15 12.60 -15.10
C VAL A 385 -4.86 13.44 -14.06
N VAL A 386 -6.13 13.14 -13.79
CA VAL A 386 -6.89 13.71 -12.67
C VAL A 386 -7.06 12.64 -11.59
N PRO A 387 -6.33 12.70 -10.45
CA PRO A 387 -6.32 11.64 -9.46
C PRO A 387 -7.69 11.27 -8.88
N ASN A 388 -8.61 12.24 -8.82
CA ASN A 388 -9.97 12.03 -8.34
C ASN A 388 -10.78 11.08 -9.24
N PHE A 389 -10.42 10.94 -10.53
CA PHE A 389 -11.07 10.02 -11.46
C PHE A 389 -10.38 8.65 -11.54
N GLY A 390 -9.32 8.44 -10.76
CA GLY A 390 -8.60 7.17 -10.72
C GLY A 390 -9.33 6.07 -9.95
N THR A 391 -9.08 4.84 -10.38
CA THR A 391 -9.53 3.56 -9.80
C THR A 391 -8.34 2.59 -9.75
N PRO A 392 -8.46 1.36 -9.22
CA PRO A 392 -7.33 0.43 -9.19
C PRO A 392 -6.81 0.11 -10.60
N ASP A 393 -7.72 0.07 -11.58
CA ASP A 393 -7.42 -0.31 -12.97
C ASP A 393 -6.98 0.88 -13.83
N HIS A 394 -7.27 2.12 -13.41
CA HIS A 394 -7.07 3.32 -14.23
C HIS A 394 -6.53 4.49 -13.42
N ASN A 395 -5.50 5.16 -13.93
CA ASN A 395 -4.81 6.24 -13.22
C ASN A 395 -5.59 7.58 -13.16
N GLY A 396 -6.72 7.71 -13.87
CA GLY A 396 -7.53 8.93 -13.95
C GLY A 396 -7.34 9.75 -15.23
N GLN A 397 -6.45 9.35 -16.15
CA GLN A 397 -6.50 9.79 -17.55
C GLN A 397 -7.67 9.08 -18.26
N MET A 398 -7.69 7.76 -18.14
CA MET A 398 -8.87 6.93 -18.39
C MET A 398 -9.63 6.77 -17.08
N THR A 399 -10.94 6.62 -17.15
CA THR A 399 -11.77 6.39 -15.96
C THR A 399 -12.97 5.52 -16.28
N ASN A 400 -13.23 4.56 -15.39
CA ASN A 400 -14.44 3.76 -15.35
C ASN A 400 -15.43 4.23 -14.27
N ILE A 401 -15.22 5.37 -13.60
CA ILE A 401 -16.25 5.97 -12.73
C ILE A 401 -17.30 6.63 -13.63
N ARG A 402 -18.43 5.99 -13.89
CA ARG A 402 -19.42 6.41 -14.89
C ARG A 402 -20.81 6.63 -14.26
N ILE A 403 -21.67 7.33 -14.99
CA ILE A 403 -23.10 7.47 -14.68
C ILE A 403 -23.82 6.26 -15.29
N PRO A 404 -24.30 5.29 -14.49
CA PRO A 404 -25.14 4.20 -14.97
C PRO A 404 -26.52 4.73 -15.35
N VAL A 405 -27.09 4.27 -16.47
CA VAL A 405 -28.40 4.73 -16.95
C VAL A 405 -29.23 3.57 -17.49
N ILE A 406 -30.47 3.51 -17.01
CA ILE A 406 -31.61 2.78 -17.56
C ILE A 406 -32.78 3.76 -17.78
N PRO A 407 -33.87 3.39 -18.48
CA PRO A 407 -35.09 4.19 -18.49
C PRO A 407 -35.54 4.52 -17.05
N GLY A 408 -35.85 5.80 -16.78
CA GLY A 408 -36.23 6.26 -15.44
C GLY A 408 -35.07 6.71 -14.54
N SER A 409 -33.81 6.54 -14.95
CA SER A 409 -32.66 7.14 -14.27
C SER A 409 -32.61 8.67 -14.44
N MET A 410 -31.91 9.35 -13.52
CA MET A 410 -31.75 10.82 -13.51
C MET A 410 -31.32 11.41 -14.87
N TYR A 411 -30.43 10.72 -15.57
CA TYR A 411 -29.83 11.16 -16.84
C TYR A 411 -30.42 10.46 -18.07
N ALA A 412 -31.51 9.71 -17.92
CA ALA A 412 -32.17 9.03 -19.05
C ALA A 412 -32.82 10.04 -20.02
N ASP A 413 -33.43 11.10 -19.49
CA ASP A 413 -33.97 12.21 -20.28
C ASP A 413 -33.06 13.45 -20.14
N PRO A 414 -32.40 13.91 -21.22
CA PRO A 414 -31.59 15.12 -21.21
C PRO A 414 -32.36 16.40 -20.86
N ALA A 415 -33.67 16.46 -21.12
CA ALA A 415 -34.51 17.64 -20.86
C ALA A 415 -35.03 17.69 -19.41
N ALA A 416 -35.02 16.57 -18.69
CA ALA A 416 -35.52 16.50 -17.33
C ALA A 416 -34.65 17.30 -16.33
N SER A 417 -35.29 17.86 -15.30
CA SER A 417 -34.59 18.57 -14.21
C SER A 417 -33.56 17.68 -13.53
N LYS A 418 -32.36 18.23 -13.30
CA LYS A 418 -31.26 17.56 -12.62
C LYS A 418 -31.11 18.06 -11.17
N SER A 419 -32.20 18.15 -10.42
CA SER A 419 -32.18 18.68 -9.05
C SER A 419 -32.41 17.59 -8.00
N PHE A 420 -32.11 17.84 -6.74
CA PHE A 420 -32.50 16.93 -5.65
C PHE A 420 -34.00 16.63 -5.62
N ARG A 421 -34.85 17.58 -6.02
CA ARG A 421 -36.32 17.44 -5.97
C ARG A 421 -36.87 16.43 -6.97
N SER A 422 -36.13 16.09 -8.02
CA SER A 422 -36.56 15.06 -8.97
C SER A 422 -36.35 13.63 -8.45
N ILE A 423 -35.62 13.46 -7.34
CA ILE A 423 -35.33 12.15 -6.74
C ILE A 423 -36.37 11.88 -5.65
N THR A 424 -37.51 11.31 -6.04
CA THR A 424 -38.62 11.01 -5.13
C THR A 424 -38.43 9.70 -4.37
N ASP A 425 -37.61 8.78 -4.88
CA ASP A 425 -37.31 7.48 -4.23
C ASP A 425 -36.27 7.59 -3.09
N GLY A 426 -35.73 8.78 -2.89
CA GLY A 426 -34.79 9.10 -1.82
C GLY A 426 -33.34 9.11 -2.29
N THR A 427 -32.62 10.19 -1.98
CA THR A 427 -31.24 10.41 -2.41
C THR A 427 -30.23 9.40 -1.86
N SER A 428 -30.54 8.77 -0.73
CA SER A 428 -29.73 7.71 -0.11
C SER A 428 -29.96 6.33 -0.72
N ASN A 429 -31.04 6.17 -1.51
CA ASN A 429 -31.39 4.92 -2.19
C ASN A 429 -31.03 4.93 -3.68
N THR A 430 -30.85 6.12 -4.28
CA THR A 430 -30.53 6.26 -5.70
C THR A 430 -29.03 6.44 -5.97
N ILE A 431 -28.48 5.60 -6.84
CA ILE A 431 -27.09 5.61 -7.33
C ILE A 431 -26.89 6.79 -8.31
N ALA A 432 -25.90 7.61 -8.02
CA ALA A 432 -25.44 8.70 -8.88
C ALA A 432 -24.30 8.27 -9.82
N LEU A 433 -23.30 7.55 -9.28
CA LEU A 433 -22.13 7.05 -10.02
C LEU A 433 -21.79 5.64 -9.59
N ALA A 434 -21.18 4.89 -10.51
CA ALA A 434 -20.68 3.55 -10.24
C ALA A 434 -19.32 3.35 -10.93
N VAL A 435 -18.49 2.49 -10.36
CA VAL A 435 -17.29 2.00 -11.03
C VAL A 435 -17.70 0.93 -12.03
N ALA A 436 -17.71 1.24 -13.32
CA ALA A 436 -17.98 0.31 -14.41
C ALA A 436 -16.83 -0.71 -14.59
N PRO A 437 -17.03 -1.81 -15.33
CA PRO A 437 -15.95 -2.73 -15.69
C PRO A 437 -14.74 -2.03 -16.31
N ALA A 438 -13.54 -2.59 -16.15
CA ALA A 438 -12.29 -1.93 -16.53
C ALA A 438 -12.19 -1.62 -18.04
N ASP A 439 -12.74 -2.51 -18.88
CA ASP A 439 -12.85 -2.38 -20.34
C ASP A 439 -13.85 -1.28 -20.77
N GLN A 440 -14.73 -0.83 -19.86
CA GLN A 440 -15.67 0.26 -20.09
C GLN A 440 -15.08 1.64 -19.79
N ALA A 441 -13.78 1.74 -19.52
CA ALA A 441 -13.12 3.01 -19.25
C ALA A 441 -13.09 3.93 -20.49
N VAL A 442 -13.24 5.22 -20.24
CA VAL A 442 -13.18 6.26 -21.27
C VAL A 442 -12.20 7.35 -20.84
N PRO A 443 -11.63 8.13 -21.78
CA PRO A 443 -10.93 9.35 -21.41
C PRO A 443 -11.85 10.22 -20.55
N TRP A 444 -11.36 10.80 -19.46
CA TRP A 444 -12.24 11.50 -18.51
C TRP A 444 -12.95 12.73 -19.13
N THR A 445 -12.40 13.29 -20.21
CA THR A 445 -12.98 14.38 -21.02
C THR A 445 -14.07 13.91 -21.97
N ARG A 446 -14.11 12.62 -22.34
CA ARG A 446 -15.07 12.07 -23.31
C ARG A 446 -16.49 12.05 -22.74
N PRO A 447 -17.48 12.68 -23.40
CA PRO A 447 -18.87 12.55 -23.00
C PRO A 447 -19.38 11.13 -23.24
N GLY A 448 -20.41 10.74 -22.49
CA GLY A 448 -21.04 9.43 -22.66
C GLY A 448 -21.49 8.81 -21.34
N LEU A 449 -22.76 8.44 -21.31
CA LEU A 449 -23.39 7.68 -20.24
C LEU A 449 -23.04 6.19 -20.34
N TRP A 450 -23.08 5.48 -19.23
CA TRP A 450 -22.97 4.02 -19.23
C TRP A 450 -24.38 3.43 -19.30
N LYS A 451 -24.80 3.10 -20.53
CA LYS A 451 -26.11 2.51 -20.78
C LYS A 451 -26.08 1.04 -20.39
N LEU A 452 -26.96 0.67 -19.47
CA LEU A 452 -27.11 -0.71 -19.01
C LEU A 452 -28.18 -1.43 -19.82
N ASP A 453 -28.05 -2.74 -19.90
CA ASP A 453 -29.08 -3.61 -20.47
C ASP A 453 -30.11 -3.89 -19.38
N ALA A 454 -31.32 -3.35 -19.53
CA ALA A 454 -32.39 -3.49 -18.54
C ALA A 454 -32.85 -4.95 -18.38
N ASP A 455 -32.79 -5.75 -19.44
CA ASP A 455 -33.20 -7.17 -19.41
C ASP A 455 -32.13 -8.05 -18.74
N ARG A 456 -30.88 -7.57 -18.70
CA ARG A 456 -29.72 -8.23 -18.07
C ARG A 456 -29.05 -7.29 -17.07
N LEU A 457 -29.83 -6.65 -16.20
CA LEU A 457 -29.37 -5.51 -15.41
C LEU A 457 -28.21 -5.85 -14.45
N VAL A 458 -28.33 -6.95 -13.70
CA VAL A 458 -27.28 -7.39 -12.77
C VAL A 458 -25.99 -7.73 -13.53
N GLU A 459 -26.09 -8.44 -14.65
CA GLU A 459 -24.92 -8.83 -15.45
C GLU A 459 -24.27 -7.64 -16.13
N SER A 460 -25.06 -6.71 -16.68
CA SER A 460 -24.54 -5.50 -17.34
C SER A 460 -23.90 -4.52 -16.35
N PHE A 461 -24.36 -4.48 -15.10
CA PHE A 461 -23.79 -3.62 -14.05
C PHE A 461 -22.55 -4.24 -13.38
N PHE A 462 -22.63 -5.50 -12.97
CA PHE A 462 -21.52 -6.16 -12.27
C PHE A 462 -20.44 -6.69 -13.23
N GLY A 463 -20.80 -7.15 -14.43
CA GLY A 463 -19.90 -7.93 -15.28
C GLY A 463 -19.49 -9.22 -14.56
N ASP A 464 -18.19 -9.51 -14.53
CA ASP A 464 -17.61 -10.65 -13.81
C ASP A 464 -17.24 -10.33 -12.35
N ARG A 465 -17.60 -9.15 -11.84
CA ARG A 465 -17.16 -8.67 -10.53
C ARG A 465 -18.17 -9.01 -9.43
N ASP A 466 -17.67 -9.41 -8.26
CA ASP A 466 -18.50 -9.69 -7.09
C ASP A 466 -18.97 -8.43 -6.36
N THR A 467 -18.21 -7.35 -6.45
CA THR A 467 -18.53 -6.10 -5.75
C THR A 467 -18.31 -4.87 -6.62
N VAL A 468 -19.15 -3.85 -6.44
CA VAL A 468 -19.08 -2.59 -7.18
C VAL A 468 -19.16 -1.40 -6.22
N PRO A 469 -18.11 -0.55 -6.13
CA PRO A 469 -18.20 0.73 -5.46
C PRO A 469 -19.17 1.67 -6.18
N VAL A 470 -20.09 2.27 -5.42
CA VAL A 470 -21.08 3.22 -5.94
C VAL A 470 -21.13 4.48 -5.08
N LEU A 471 -21.53 5.58 -5.69
CA LEU A 471 -21.85 6.84 -5.04
C LEU A 471 -23.36 7.05 -5.12
N MET A 472 -24.00 7.32 -3.99
CA MET A 472 -25.41 7.69 -3.89
C MET A 472 -25.58 9.19 -4.07
N PHE A 473 -26.78 9.65 -4.45
CA PHE A 473 -27.05 11.08 -4.64
C PHE A 473 -26.93 11.91 -3.37
N ASP A 474 -27.05 11.32 -2.18
CA ASP A 474 -26.79 11.99 -0.89
C ASP A 474 -25.29 12.18 -0.58
N GLY A 475 -24.39 11.66 -1.42
CA GLY A 475 -22.93 11.74 -1.25
C GLY A 475 -22.32 10.57 -0.49
N ALA A 476 -23.12 9.59 -0.04
CA ALA A 476 -22.61 8.35 0.52
C ALA A 476 -21.93 7.52 -0.56
N ALA A 477 -20.71 7.06 -0.30
CA ALA A 477 -20.08 6.02 -1.09
C ALA A 477 -20.22 4.69 -0.34
N ILE A 478 -20.76 3.68 -1.01
CA ILE A 478 -20.98 2.33 -0.49
C ILE A 478 -20.43 1.30 -1.50
N VAL A 479 -20.44 0.02 -1.13
CA VAL A 479 -20.09 -1.06 -2.05
C VAL A 479 -21.24 -2.05 -2.10
N LEU A 480 -21.73 -2.28 -3.31
CA LEU A 480 -22.74 -3.29 -3.58
C LEU A 480 -22.09 -4.65 -3.74
N ASP A 481 -22.78 -5.68 -3.24
CA ASP A 481 -22.37 -7.08 -3.27
C ASP A 481 -23.34 -7.82 -4.19
N ARG A 482 -22.83 -8.43 -5.25
CA ARG A 482 -23.63 -9.12 -6.28
C ARG A 482 -24.53 -10.19 -5.66
N ALA A 483 -24.06 -10.85 -4.60
CA ALA A 483 -24.83 -11.90 -3.94
C ALA A 483 -26.04 -11.38 -3.15
N LYS A 484 -26.13 -10.06 -2.93
CA LYS A 484 -27.15 -9.42 -2.08
C LYS A 484 -28.11 -8.49 -2.83
N VAL A 485 -27.88 -8.28 -4.12
CA VAL A 485 -28.65 -7.33 -4.92
C VAL A 485 -29.23 -8.05 -6.13
N ASP A 486 -30.55 -8.15 -6.18
CA ASP A 486 -31.29 -8.67 -7.34
C ASP A 486 -31.60 -7.56 -8.36
N ALA A 487 -32.20 -7.94 -9.49
CA ALA A 487 -32.49 -7.00 -10.58
C ALA A 487 -33.51 -5.94 -10.18
N GLU A 488 -34.53 -6.28 -9.38
CA GLU A 488 -35.56 -5.34 -8.93
C GLU A 488 -34.96 -4.30 -7.97
N THR A 489 -34.16 -4.74 -7.00
CA THR A 489 -33.45 -3.85 -6.07
C THR A 489 -32.50 -2.93 -6.84
N LEU A 490 -31.70 -3.49 -7.76
CA LEU A 490 -30.77 -2.68 -8.57
C LEU A 490 -31.51 -1.67 -9.46
N GLN A 491 -32.65 -2.05 -10.03
CA GLN A 491 -33.49 -1.14 -10.79
C GLN A 491 -33.97 0.03 -9.93
N GLY A 492 -34.56 -0.26 -8.75
CA GLY A 492 -35.01 0.77 -7.81
C GLY A 492 -33.87 1.68 -7.32
N MET A 493 -32.65 1.15 -7.24
CA MET A 493 -31.46 1.97 -6.94
C MET A 493 -30.99 2.84 -8.12
N LEU A 494 -31.40 2.57 -9.36
CA LEU A 494 -31.00 3.31 -10.56
C LEU A 494 -32.05 4.31 -11.05
N THR A 495 -33.32 4.15 -10.65
CA THR A 495 -34.43 5.05 -10.96
C THR A 495 -34.56 6.16 -9.92
N ILE A 496 -35.14 7.30 -10.32
CA ILE A 496 -35.36 8.46 -9.43
C ILE A 496 -36.80 8.58 -8.92
N ALA A 497 -37.75 7.90 -9.57
CA ALA A 497 -39.18 8.02 -9.31
C ALA A 497 -39.98 6.74 -9.69
N GLY A 498 -39.42 5.56 -9.46
CA GLY A 498 -40.08 4.27 -9.71
C GLY A 498 -40.99 3.82 -8.56
N GLY A 499 -40.78 4.30 -7.34
CA GLY A 499 -41.62 3.99 -6.16
C GLY A 499 -41.37 2.61 -5.54
N GLU A 500 -40.30 1.92 -5.92
CA GLU A 500 -39.92 0.61 -5.38
C GLU A 500 -39.33 0.71 -3.96
N VAL A 501 -39.58 -0.30 -3.11
CA VAL A 501 -38.98 -0.37 -1.77
C VAL A 501 -37.60 -1.00 -1.87
N VAL A 502 -36.58 -0.18 -1.69
CA VAL A 502 -35.18 -0.59 -1.77
C VAL A 502 -34.71 -1.10 -0.38
N GLN A 503 -34.45 -2.41 -0.24
CA GLN A 503 -33.78 -3.02 0.92
C GLN A 503 -32.50 -3.74 0.46
N TRP A 504 -31.33 -3.27 0.89
CA TRP A 504 -30.01 -3.84 0.52
C TRP A 504 -29.04 -3.86 1.69
#